data_AF-A0A382WFL7-F1
#
_entry.id   AF-A0A382WFL7-F1
#
_cell.length_a   1.000
_cell.length_b   1.000
_cell.length_c   1.000
_cell.angle_alpha   90.00
_cell.angle_beta   90.00
_cell.angle_gamma   90.00
#
_symmetry.space_group_name_H-M   'P 1'
#
loop_
_entity.id
_entity.type
_entity.pdbx_description
1 polymer ?
#
loop_
_entity_poly.entity_id
_entity_poly.type
_entity_poly.pdbx_seq_one_letter_code
_entity_poly.pdbx_strand_id
1 'polypeptide(L)'
;KKTEVLNKGVERFCWLHGINLTTSLRTTLRKLACIFLVRGDRDSNDSSSLVIAGFGSEEEAPHVVHLEIYARWDNKLCVRRIGGNILIRDRNRRYSNPSSGIETFAQTNMVDTLLSGRHPEWDKSMKRALEEEISRFLEEIAADTKGITLDSKLFRRLKSKAKNKKRVERLNRRLIKSGNRSFKYGFERPGPGTSYVQSQIFKLSPDDLAMLARQLIDVEVVFQYSIGGEGRGVGGATDVVSITKEDGLMWIKRKDTFDPGLNPRTHHGQRHRARHI
;
A
#
# COMPACT_ATOMS: atom_id res chain seq x y z
N LYS A 1 -23.93 25.21 -16.92
CA LYS A 1 -23.98 24.50 -15.61
C LYS A 1 -22.58 24.17 -15.05
N LYS A 2 -21.79 23.23 -15.58
CA LYS A 2 -20.46 22.87 -15.00
C LYS A 2 -19.47 24.04 -14.91
N THR A 3 -19.38 24.86 -15.95
CA THR A 3 -18.55 26.08 -15.97
C THR A 3 -18.97 27.11 -14.93
N GLU A 4 -20.26 27.20 -14.65
CA GLU A 4 -20.83 28.13 -13.67
C GLU A 4 -20.49 27.71 -12.24
N VAL A 5 -20.59 26.40 -11.94
CA VAL A 5 -20.18 25.84 -10.64
C VAL A 5 -18.68 26.04 -10.41
N LEU A 6 -17.85 25.82 -11.43
CA LEU A 6 -16.40 26.10 -11.38
C LEU A 6 -16.12 27.59 -11.11
N ASN A 7 -16.85 28.50 -11.78
CA ASN A 7 -16.70 29.93 -11.56
C ASN A 7 -17.08 30.33 -10.13
N LYS A 8 -18.22 29.83 -9.61
CA LYS A 8 -18.64 30.05 -8.21
C LYS A 8 -17.61 29.51 -7.21
N GLY A 9 -17.02 28.35 -7.50
CA GLY A 9 -15.96 27.77 -6.68
C GLY A 9 -14.70 28.63 -6.63
N VAL A 10 -14.23 29.11 -7.79
CA VAL A 10 -13.07 30.01 -7.89
C VAL A 10 -13.32 31.35 -7.20
N GLU A 11 -14.52 31.93 -7.36
CA GLU A 11 -14.91 33.18 -6.71
C GLU A 11 -14.94 33.04 -5.18
N ARG A 12 -15.51 31.94 -4.67
CA ARG A 12 -15.53 31.64 -3.22
C ARG A 12 -14.11 31.46 -2.67
N PHE A 13 -13.24 30.73 -3.37
CA PHE A 13 -11.85 30.54 -2.96
C PHE A 13 -11.09 31.88 -2.89
N CYS A 14 -11.21 32.71 -3.93
CA CYS A 14 -10.56 34.01 -3.96
C CYS A 14 -11.09 34.96 -2.88
N TRP A 15 -12.39 34.94 -2.60
CA TRP A 15 -12.99 35.70 -1.50
C TRP A 15 -12.44 35.27 -0.13
N LEU A 16 -12.35 33.96 0.14
CA LEU A 16 -11.82 33.42 1.41
C LEU A 16 -10.34 33.78 1.66
N HIS A 17 -9.56 33.98 0.60
CA HIS A 17 -8.12 34.23 0.68
C HIS A 17 -7.71 35.66 0.30
N GLY A 18 -8.67 36.57 0.08
CA GLY A 18 -8.39 37.98 -0.27
C GLY A 18 -7.64 38.14 -1.61
N ILE A 19 -7.86 37.23 -2.57
CA ILE A 19 -7.15 37.22 -3.84
C ILE A 19 -7.92 38.02 -4.90
N ASN A 20 -7.28 39.06 -5.45
CA ASN A 20 -7.83 39.82 -6.57
C ASN A 20 -7.74 39.04 -7.90
N LEU A 21 -8.88 38.76 -8.51
CA LEU A 21 -8.99 37.93 -9.71
C LEU A 21 -8.69 38.71 -11.00
N THR A 22 -7.47 38.58 -11.52
CA THR A 22 -7.20 38.92 -12.93
C THR A 22 -7.76 37.85 -13.87
N THR A 23 -8.01 38.18 -15.14
CA THR A 23 -8.55 37.24 -16.15
C THR A 23 -7.62 36.03 -16.35
N SER A 24 -6.30 36.26 -16.34
CA SER A 24 -5.28 35.20 -16.43
C SER A 24 -5.30 34.29 -15.20
N LEU A 25 -5.34 34.87 -13.99
CA LEU A 25 -5.39 34.12 -12.75
C LEU A 25 -6.68 33.28 -12.63
N ARG A 26 -7.83 33.84 -13.01
CA ARG A 26 -9.11 33.13 -13.07
C ARG A 26 -9.03 31.89 -13.96
N THR A 27 -8.40 32.02 -15.13
CA THR A 27 -8.23 30.91 -16.08
C THR A 27 -7.32 29.83 -15.51
N THR A 28 -6.21 30.22 -14.87
CA THR A 28 -5.28 29.29 -14.23
C THR A 28 -5.91 28.56 -13.05
N LEU A 29 -6.63 29.26 -12.18
CA LEU A 29 -7.36 28.66 -11.05
C LEU A 29 -8.43 27.68 -11.52
N ARG A 30 -9.13 27.98 -12.63
CA ARG A 30 -10.07 27.02 -13.24
C ARG A 30 -9.37 25.76 -13.73
N LYS A 31 -8.22 25.90 -14.41
CA LYS A 31 -7.43 24.74 -14.86
C LYS A 31 -6.97 23.90 -13.66
N LEU A 32 -6.48 24.54 -12.61
CA LEU A 32 -6.08 23.87 -11.38
C LEU A 32 -7.26 23.18 -10.71
N ALA A 33 -8.42 23.83 -10.56
CA ALA A 33 -9.62 23.22 -10.01
C ALA A 33 -10.08 22.00 -10.81
N CYS A 34 -10.06 22.06 -12.15
CA CYS A 34 -10.33 20.90 -13.00
C CYS A 34 -9.32 19.79 -12.77
N ILE A 35 -8.02 20.10 -12.68
CA ILE A 35 -6.97 19.13 -12.39
C ILE A 35 -7.20 18.48 -11.02
N PHE A 36 -7.47 19.27 -9.98
CA PHE A 36 -7.76 18.79 -8.62
C PHE A 36 -9.01 17.91 -8.54
N LEU A 37 -10.05 18.22 -9.32
CA LEU A 37 -11.28 17.42 -9.38
C LEU A 37 -11.13 16.13 -10.17
N VAL A 38 -10.25 16.10 -11.18
CA VAL A 38 -10.12 14.97 -12.12
C VAL A 38 -8.95 14.04 -11.78
N ARG A 39 -7.83 14.56 -11.30
CA ARG A 39 -6.65 13.73 -11.00
C ARG A 39 -6.82 12.89 -9.74
N GLY A 40 -7.61 13.34 -8.77
CA GLY A 40 -7.80 12.64 -7.50
C GLY A 40 -6.49 12.49 -6.68
N ASP A 41 -5.44 13.27 -7.00
CA ASP A 41 -4.23 13.37 -6.17
C ASP A 41 -4.55 14.24 -4.95
N ARG A 42 -5.33 13.68 -4.03
CA ARG A 42 -5.65 14.26 -2.72
C ARG A 42 -4.83 13.55 -1.66
N ASP A 43 -4.80 14.14 -0.47
CA ASP A 43 -4.30 13.45 0.71
C ASP A 43 -5.07 12.12 0.85
N SER A 44 -4.38 11.03 1.20
CA SER A 44 -5.03 9.74 1.48
C SER A 44 -6.09 9.84 2.58
N ASN A 45 -6.03 10.89 3.41
CA ASN A 45 -7.04 11.17 4.43
C ASN A 45 -8.34 11.80 3.88
N ASP A 46 -8.34 12.27 2.63
CA ASP A 46 -9.49 12.91 1.98
C ASP A 46 -10.34 11.92 1.15
N SER A 47 -10.06 10.62 1.24
CA SER A 47 -10.77 9.59 0.52
C SER A 47 -11.26 8.46 1.42
N SER A 48 -12.28 7.75 0.95
CA SER A 48 -12.79 6.53 1.55
C SER A 48 -12.65 5.39 0.56
N SER A 49 -12.34 4.20 1.07
CA SER A 49 -12.20 3.01 0.24
C SER A 49 -13.42 2.10 0.34
N LEU A 50 -13.83 1.52 -0.79
CA LEU A 50 -14.79 0.42 -0.87
C LEU A 50 -14.07 -0.77 -1.50
N VAL A 51 -14.07 -1.89 -0.78
CA VAL A 51 -13.45 -3.14 -1.22
C VAL A 51 -14.54 -4.19 -1.43
N ILE A 52 -14.54 -4.79 -2.61
CA ILE A 52 -15.45 -5.88 -2.95
C ILE A 52 -14.59 -7.11 -3.23
N ALA A 53 -14.77 -8.17 -2.46
CA ALA A 53 -14.01 -9.41 -2.56
C ALA A 53 -14.94 -10.61 -2.70
N GLY A 54 -14.59 -11.57 -3.56
CA GLY A 54 -15.35 -12.79 -3.77
C GLY A 54 -15.00 -13.50 -5.07
N PHE A 55 -15.87 -14.39 -5.51
CA PHE A 55 -15.77 -15.05 -6.83
C PHE A 55 -16.80 -14.41 -7.76
N GLY A 56 -16.41 -14.12 -9.00
CA GLY A 56 -17.36 -13.75 -10.04
C GLY A 56 -17.97 -15.00 -10.68
N SER A 57 -18.84 -14.82 -11.68
CA SER A 57 -19.56 -15.93 -12.32
C SER A 57 -18.66 -16.78 -13.20
N GLU A 58 -17.62 -16.20 -13.78
CA GLU A 58 -16.73 -16.85 -14.75
C GLU A 58 -15.33 -17.13 -14.17
N GLU A 59 -14.93 -16.46 -13.08
CA GLU A 59 -13.58 -16.53 -12.55
C GLU A 59 -13.33 -17.82 -11.74
N GLU A 60 -12.23 -18.50 -12.03
CA GLU A 60 -11.77 -19.68 -11.29
C GLU A 60 -11.18 -19.35 -9.91
N ALA A 61 -10.65 -18.13 -9.75
CA ALA A 61 -9.97 -17.66 -8.55
C ALA A 61 -10.72 -16.47 -7.90
N PRO A 62 -10.56 -16.26 -6.58
CA PRO A 62 -11.14 -15.09 -5.94
C PRO A 62 -10.52 -13.80 -6.48
N HIS A 63 -11.32 -12.75 -6.48
CA HIS A 63 -10.97 -11.46 -7.04
C HIS A 63 -11.33 -10.32 -6.07
N VAL A 64 -10.50 -9.27 -6.07
CA VAL A 64 -10.73 -8.07 -5.26
C VAL A 64 -10.80 -6.83 -6.14
N VAL A 65 -11.87 -6.06 -5.97
CA VAL A 65 -12.06 -4.74 -6.56
C VAL A 65 -11.89 -3.70 -5.45
N HIS A 66 -10.89 -2.84 -5.59
CA HIS A 66 -10.66 -1.71 -4.70
C HIS A 66 -11.06 -0.41 -5.38
N LEU A 67 -12.04 0.27 -4.80
CA LEU A 67 -12.55 1.55 -5.24
C LEU A 67 -12.18 2.61 -4.22
N GLU A 68 -11.75 3.77 -4.70
CA GLU A 68 -11.56 4.96 -3.89
C GLU A 68 -12.61 6.00 -4.25
N ILE A 69 -13.23 6.54 -3.22
CA ILE A 69 -14.25 7.58 -3.26
C ILE A 69 -13.63 8.82 -2.63
N TYR A 70 -13.39 9.88 -3.41
CA TYR A 70 -12.52 10.99 -2.96
C TYR A 70 -13.16 12.38 -3.09
N ALA A 71 -14.29 12.52 -3.77
CA ALA A 71 -14.97 13.81 -3.92
C ALA A 71 -16.45 13.65 -4.28
N ARG A 72 -17.22 14.73 -4.10
CA ARG A 72 -18.53 14.90 -4.72
C ARG A 72 -18.49 16.11 -5.65
N TRP A 73 -18.84 15.92 -6.92
CA TRP A 73 -18.89 16.98 -7.92
C TRP A 73 -20.18 16.90 -8.72
N ASP A 74 -20.90 18.03 -8.86
CA ASP A 74 -22.17 18.09 -9.61
C ASP A 74 -23.18 17.03 -9.15
N ASN A 75 -23.31 16.86 -7.83
CA ASN A 75 -24.10 15.82 -7.16
C ASN A 75 -23.74 14.37 -7.52
N LYS A 76 -22.58 14.13 -8.13
CA LYS A 76 -22.05 12.80 -8.41
C LYS A 76 -20.84 12.53 -7.52
N LEU A 77 -20.77 11.33 -6.95
CA LEU A 77 -19.56 10.87 -6.28
C LEU A 77 -18.48 10.59 -7.33
N CYS A 78 -17.29 11.11 -7.10
CA CYS A 78 -16.12 10.77 -7.87
C CYS A 78 -15.54 9.48 -7.29
N VAL A 79 -15.56 8.44 -8.13
CA VAL A 79 -15.03 7.12 -7.81
C VAL A 79 -13.93 6.82 -8.81
N ARG A 80 -12.79 6.32 -8.33
CA ARG A 80 -11.78 5.71 -9.18
C ARG A 80 -11.46 4.32 -8.68
N ARG A 81 -11.06 3.48 -9.60
CA ARG A 81 -10.54 2.16 -9.28
C ARG A 81 -9.05 2.30 -8.92
N ILE A 82 -8.65 1.80 -7.75
CA ILE A 82 -7.25 1.77 -7.32
C ILE A 82 -6.64 0.46 -7.83
N GLY A 83 -5.74 0.57 -8.80
CA GLY A 83 -5.11 -0.59 -9.45
C GLY A 83 -6.06 -1.43 -10.32
N GLY A 84 -5.48 -2.23 -11.22
CA GLY A 84 -6.23 -3.22 -12.00
C GLY A 84 -6.89 -4.28 -11.12
N ASN A 85 -7.66 -5.19 -11.71
CA ASN A 85 -8.11 -6.41 -11.04
C ASN A 85 -6.95 -6.99 -10.20
N ILE A 86 -7.05 -7.04 -8.86
CA ILE A 86 -6.15 -7.86 -8.04
C ILE A 86 -6.62 -9.29 -8.29
N LEU A 87 -6.25 -9.80 -9.46
CA LEU A 87 -6.33 -11.20 -9.76
C LEU A 87 -5.32 -11.86 -8.84
N ILE A 88 -5.83 -12.62 -7.87
CA ILE A 88 -5.08 -13.70 -7.27
C ILE A 88 -4.89 -14.69 -8.43
N ARG A 89 -3.83 -14.47 -9.23
CA ARG A 89 -3.72 -14.88 -10.64
C ARG A 89 -4.13 -16.32 -10.89
N ASP A 90 -4.93 -16.49 -11.94
CA ASP A 90 -5.10 -17.77 -12.62
C ASP A 90 -3.88 -18.08 -13.52
N ARG A 91 -3.42 -19.33 -13.42
CA ARG A 91 -2.16 -19.87 -13.92
C ARG A 91 -2.35 -20.43 -15.32
N ASN A 92 -2.50 -19.60 -16.33
CA ASN A 92 -2.46 -20.10 -17.71
C ASN A 92 -1.06 -20.58 -18.19
N ARG A 93 -0.14 -20.97 -17.28
CA ARG A 93 1.14 -21.61 -17.57
C ARG A 93 1.51 -22.66 -16.51
N ARG A 94 1.66 -23.91 -16.96
CA ARG A 94 1.96 -25.17 -16.25
C ARG A 94 3.14 -25.18 -15.23
N TYR A 95 3.84 -24.08 -14.97
CA TYR A 95 4.98 -24.05 -14.02
C TYR A 95 5.18 -22.68 -13.34
N SER A 96 4.12 -22.03 -12.86
CA SER A 96 4.27 -20.82 -12.03
C SER A 96 3.52 -20.96 -10.70
N ASN A 97 4.20 -20.60 -9.60
CA ASN A 97 3.69 -20.68 -8.22
C ASN A 97 2.29 -20.04 -8.09
N PRO A 98 1.37 -20.62 -7.28
CA PRO A 98 0.13 -19.93 -6.93
C PRO A 98 0.48 -18.62 -6.20
N SER A 99 -0.03 -17.48 -6.68
CA SER A 99 0.19 -16.20 -6.03
C SER A 99 -0.76 -16.07 -4.84
N SER A 100 -0.37 -16.58 -3.68
CA SER A 100 -1.00 -16.19 -2.41
C SER A 100 -0.47 -14.82 -2.00
N GLY A 101 -1.34 -13.95 -1.50
CA GLY A 101 -0.96 -12.63 -1.01
C GLY A 101 -1.79 -12.24 0.21
N ILE A 102 -1.23 -11.35 1.02
CA ILE A 102 -1.97 -10.62 2.04
C ILE A 102 -2.04 -9.19 1.53
N GLU A 103 -3.26 -8.70 1.38
CA GLU A 103 -3.53 -7.33 0.98
C GLU A 103 -4.28 -6.65 2.12
N THR A 104 -3.95 -5.40 2.36
CA THR A 104 -4.47 -4.61 3.45
C THR A 104 -4.92 -3.26 2.92
N PHE A 105 -6.09 -2.81 3.39
CA PHE A 105 -6.76 -1.61 2.84
C PHE A 105 -6.86 -0.44 3.82
N ALA A 106 -6.39 -0.63 5.06
CA ALA A 106 -6.34 0.39 6.10
C ALA A 106 -4.88 0.77 6.40
N GLN A 107 -4.59 1.38 7.55
CA GLN A 107 -3.21 1.59 7.99
C GLN A 107 -2.51 0.26 8.28
N THR A 108 -1.26 0.13 7.81
CA THR A 108 -0.59 -1.17 7.66
C THR A 108 0.86 -1.19 8.10
N ASN A 109 1.34 -0.14 8.76
CA ASN A 109 2.77 -0.03 9.02
C ASN A 109 3.32 -1.26 9.77
N MET A 110 2.56 -1.82 10.71
CA MET A 110 3.02 -3.00 11.45
C MET A 110 2.79 -4.29 10.69
N VAL A 111 1.65 -4.44 10.01
CA VAL A 111 1.41 -5.58 9.12
C VAL A 111 2.48 -5.66 8.04
N ASP A 112 2.80 -4.55 7.37
CA ASP A 112 3.84 -4.45 6.36
C ASP A 112 5.22 -4.76 6.94
N THR A 113 5.49 -4.36 8.18
CA THR A 113 6.74 -4.69 8.87
C THR A 113 6.86 -6.19 9.09
N LEU A 114 5.82 -6.85 9.59
CA LEU A 114 5.80 -8.30 9.80
C LEU A 114 5.90 -9.05 8.48
N LEU A 115 5.15 -8.59 7.47
CA LEU A 115 5.12 -9.22 6.17
C LEU A 115 6.42 -9.02 5.43
N SER A 116 7.05 -7.85 5.46
CA SER A 116 8.26 -7.54 4.68
C SER A 116 9.57 -7.75 5.45
N GLY A 117 9.49 -7.91 6.77
CA GLY A 117 10.62 -7.95 7.70
C GLY A 117 11.27 -6.58 7.96
N ARG A 118 10.75 -5.48 7.41
CA ARG A 118 11.33 -4.13 7.51
C ARG A 118 10.25 -3.06 7.60
N HIS A 119 10.37 -2.14 8.55
CA HIS A 119 9.40 -1.06 8.71
C HIS A 119 9.45 -0.07 7.53
N PRO A 120 8.34 0.49 7.02
CA PRO A 120 8.37 1.44 5.90
C PRO A 120 9.27 2.67 6.13
N GLU A 121 9.32 3.18 7.36
CA GLU A 121 10.23 4.28 7.74
C GLU A 121 11.72 3.88 7.69
N TRP A 122 12.04 2.59 7.77
CA TRP A 122 13.41 2.11 7.55
C TRP A 122 13.86 2.40 6.11
N ASP A 123 13.01 2.18 5.11
CA ASP A 123 13.37 2.44 3.72
C ASP A 123 13.61 3.93 3.45
N LYS A 124 12.82 4.81 4.10
CA LYS A 124 13.03 6.26 4.05
C LYS A 124 14.33 6.67 4.75
N SER A 125 14.58 6.12 5.93
CA SER A 125 15.77 6.40 6.74
C SER A 125 17.04 5.89 6.06
N MET A 126 17.01 4.68 5.50
CA MET A 126 18.11 4.06 4.77
C MET A 126 18.49 4.87 3.53
N LYS A 127 17.50 5.43 2.82
CA LYS A 127 17.77 6.33 1.68
C LYS A 127 18.55 7.56 2.12
N ARG A 128 18.16 8.20 3.23
CA ARG A 128 18.85 9.38 3.78
C ARG A 128 20.26 9.03 4.25
N ALA A 129 20.38 7.94 5.02
CA ALA A 129 21.67 7.43 5.47
C ALA A 129 22.61 7.17 4.29
N LEU A 130 22.12 6.51 3.23
CA LEU A 130 22.93 6.25 2.04
C LEU A 130 23.38 7.55 1.31
N GLU A 131 22.54 8.58 1.26
CA GLU A 131 22.92 9.89 0.70
C GLU A 131 24.05 10.55 1.50
N GLU A 132 24.04 10.40 2.83
CA GLU A 132 25.07 10.93 3.74
C GLU A 132 26.35 10.09 3.70
N GLU A 133 26.26 8.77 3.83
CA GLU A 133 27.41 7.86 3.87
C GLU A 133 28.20 7.86 2.56
N ILE A 134 27.56 8.00 1.40
CA ILE A 134 28.29 8.16 0.12
C ILE A 134 29.23 9.38 0.17
N SER A 135 28.82 10.44 0.87
CA SER A 135 29.62 11.65 0.96
C SER A 135 30.82 11.45 1.86
N ARG A 136 30.61 10.84 3.03
CA ARG A 136 31.67 10.51 3.97
C ARG A 136 32.66 9.53 3.36
N PHE A 137 32.19 8.48 2.71
CA PHE A 137 33.02 7.51 2.01
C PHE A 137 33.92 8.15 0.94
N LEU A 138 33.42 9.15 0.20
CA LEU A 138 34.24 9.89 -0.75
C LEU A 138 35.30 10.75 -0.06
N GLU A 139 34.97 11.36 1.08
CA GLU A 139 35.90 12.15 1.89
C GLU A 139 37.01 11.28 2.45
N GLU A 140 36.67 10.09 2.97
CA GLU A 140 37.62 9.08 3.45
C GLU A 140 38.58 8.64 2.34
N ILE A 141 38.06 8.25 1.16
CA ILE A 141 38.91 7.89 0.00
C ILE A 141 39.82 9.06 -0.39
N ALA A 142 39.32 10.29 -0.40
CA ALA A 142 40.11 11.45 -0.79
C ALA A 142 41.23 11.73 0.21
N ALA A 143 40.99 11.57 1.51
CA ALA A 143 41.99 11.73 2.54
C ALA A 143 43.14 10.70 2.40
N ASP A 144 42.80 9.46 2.02
CA ASP A 144 43.77 8.37 1.86
C ASP A 144 44.44 8.33 0.48
N THR A 145 43.98 9.15 -0.48
CA THR A 145 44.51 9.14 -1.84
C THR A 145 45.46 10.32 -2.08
N LYS A 146 46.76 10.01 -2.16
CA LYS A 146 47.81 11.01 -2.46
C LYS A 146 47.48 11.77 -3.76
N GLY A 147 47.49 13.10 -3.68
CA GLY A 147 47.21 13.99 -4.82
C GLY A 147 45.74 14.36 -5.02
N ILE A 148 44.83 13.87 -4.16
CA ILE A 148 43.44 14.34 -4.11
C ILE A 148 43.25 15.17 -2.84
N THR A 149 42.78 16.40 -2.99
CA THR A 149 42.42 17.27 -1.87
C THR A 149 40.91 17.53 -1.86
N LEU A 150 40.35 17.72 -0.66
CA LEU A 150 38.91 17.94 -0.44
C LEU A 150 38.39 19.25 -1.08
N ASP A 151 39.26 20.21 -1.30
CA ASP A 151 38.97 21.50 -1.94
C ASP A 151 39.10 21.46 -3.48
N SER A 152 39.69 20.39 -4.03
CA SER A 152 39.94 20.28 -5.47
C SER A 152 38.66 20.37 -6.31
N LYS A 153 38.77 20.98 -7.49
CA LYS A 153 37.67 21.06 -8.46
C LYS A 153 37.16 19.67 -8.87
N LEU A 154 38.06 18.69 -8.92
CA LEU A 154 37.74 17.30 -9.22
C LEU A 154 36.87 16.68 -8.10
N PHE A 155 37.28 16.83 -6.84
CA PHE A 155 36.54 16.30 -5.69
C PHE A 155 35.13 16.89 -5.59
N ARG A 156 34.99 18.22 -5.72
CA ARG A 156 33.69 18.90 -5.74
C ARG A 156 32.77 18.36 -6.84
N ARG A 157 33.31 18.10 -8.04
CA ARG A 157 32.56 17.52 -9.16
C ARG A 157 32.14 16.07 -8.89
N LEU A 158 33.01 15.26 -8.28
CA LEU A 158 32.71 13.88 -7.89
C LEU A 158 31.62 13.82 -6.83
N LYS A 159 31.76 14.59 -5.74
CA LYS A 159 30.78 14.68 -4.65
C LYS A 159 29.40 15.10 -5.16
N SER A 160 29.34 16.12 -6.02
CA SER A 160 28.09 16.56 -6.65
C SER A 160 27.43 15.47 -7.51
N LYS A 161 28.22 14.76 -8.34
CA LYS A 161 27.69 13.65 -9.16
C LYS A 161 27.25 12.45 -8.33
N ALA A 162 27.91 12.19 -7.21
CA ALA A 162 27.60 11.09 -6.30
C ALA A 162 26.29 11.33 -5.53
N LYS A 163 26.06 12.57 -5.06
CA LYS A 163 24.83 13.03 -4.39
C LYS A 163 23.59 13.15 -5.29
N ASN A 164 23.69 12.82 -6.58
CA ASN A 164 22.54 12.89 -7.47
C ASN A 164 21.43 11.95 -6.99
N LYS A 165 20.26 12.49 -6.61
CA LYS A 165 19.12 11.72 -6.07
C LYS A 165 18.76 10.49 -6.90
N LYS A 166 18.68 10.62 -8.23
CA LYS A 166 18.34 9.49 -9.12
C LYS A 166 19.41 8.39 -9.07
N ARG A 167 20.69 8.76 -8.94
CA ARG A 167 21.80 7.82 -8.83
C ARG A 167 21.76 7.09 -7.49
N VAL A 168 21.52 7.80 -6.39
CA VAL A 168 21.40 7.19 -5.05
C VAL A 168 20.19 6.26 -4.98
N GLU A 169 19.06 6.67 -5.53
CA GLU A 169 17.85 5.83 -5.59
C GLU A 169 18.09 4.53 -6.40
N ARG A 170 18.82 4.64 -7.52
CA ARG A 170 19.24 3.47 -8.30
C ARG A 170 20.22 2.58 -7.53
N LEU A 171 21.12 3.14 -6.73
CA LEU A 171 22.01 2.36 -5.87
C LEU A 171 21.22 1.63 -4.78
N ASN A 172 20.33 2.34 -4.07
CA ASN A 172 19.48 1.75 -3.04
C ASN A 172 18.68 0.55 -3.58
N ARG A 173 18.03 0.72 -4.74
CA ARG A 173 17.35 -0.40 -5.43
C ARG A 173 18.27 -1.58 -5.74
N ARG A 174 19.53 -1.34 -6.13
CA ARG A 174 20.49 -2.41 -6.40
C ARG A 174 20.93 -3.11 -5.11
N LEU A 175 21.16 -2.37 -4.03
CA LEU A 175 21.51 -2.93 -2.72
C LEU A 175 20.39 -3.84 -2.20
N ILE A 176 19.15 -3.36 -2.19
CA ILE A 176 17.97 -4.16 -1.79
C ILE A 176 17.86 -5.43 -2.67
N LYS A 177 17.97 -5.29 -4.00
CA LYS A 177 17.95 -6.44 -4.91
C LYS A 177 19.11 -7.41 -4.65
N SER A 178 20.29 -6.91 -4.32
CA SER A 178 21.45 -7.75 -4.05
C SER A 178 21.29 -8.50 -2.72
N GLY A 179 20.85 -7.83 -1.66
CA GLY A 179 20.53 -8.45 -0.38
C GLY A 179 19.46 -9.54 -0.54
N ASN A 180 18.38 -9.24 -1.27
CA ASN A 180 17.33 -10.22 -1.56
C ASN A 180 17.85 -11.42 -2.37
N ARG A 181 18.81 -11.22 -3.28
CA ARG A 181 19.44 -12.34 -4.01
C ARG A 181 20.28 -13.21 -3.06
N SER A 182 21.07 -12.62 -2.18
CA SER A 182 21.86 -13.37 -1.21
C SER A 182 20.98 -14.17 -0.25
N PHE A 183 19.84 -13.62 0.16
CA PHE A 183 18.85 -14.32 1.01
C PHE A 183 18.15 -15.48 0.27
N LYS A 184 18.02 -15.38 -1.06
CA LYS A 184 17.40 -16.41 -1.92
C LYS A 184 18.23 -17.71 -2.02
N TYR A 185 19.53 -17.66 -1.73
CA TYR A 185 20.39 -18.86 -1.77
C TYR A 185 20.35 -19.69 -0.47
N GLY A 186 19.82 -19.15 0.63
CA GLY A 186 19.66 -19.87 1.90
C GLY A 186 18.27 -20.51 2.10
N PHE A 187 17.27 -20.07 1.33
CA PHE A 187 15.91 -20.61 1.37
C PHE A 187 15.48 -20.90 -0.05
N GLU A 188 15.31 -22.17 -0.40
CA GLU A 188 14.75 -22.56 -1.69
C GLU A 188 13.40 -21.84 -1.90
N ARG A 189 13.40 -20.86 -2.82
CA ARG A 189 12.21 -20.24 -3.43
C ARG A 189 11.45 -19.19 -2.59
N PRO A 190 12.00 -17.98 -2.44
CA PRO A 190 11.17 -16.79 -2.64
C PRO A 190 11.47 -16.17 -4.01
N GLY A 191 10.42 -15.79 -4.74
CA GLY A 191 10.56 -14.99 -5.95
C GLY A 191 11.25 -13.64 -5.66
N PRO A 192 11.77 -12.95 -6.67
CA PRO A 192 12.40 -11.65 -6.46
C PRO A 192 11.40 -10.65 -5.88
N GLY A 193 11.61 -10.24 -4.63
CA GLY A 193 10.90 -9.11 -4.01
C GLY A 193 9.74 -9.47 -3.08
N THR A 194 9.45 -10.76 -2.84
CA THR A 194 8.48 -11.19 -1.84
C THR A 194 9.22 -11.61 -0.57
N SER A 195 8.76 -11.16 0.59
CA SER A 195 9.27 -11.66 1.86
C SER A 195 9.02 -13.16 2.03
N TYR A 196 9.85 -13.79 2.87
CA TYR A 196 9.72 -15.20 3.23
C TYR A 196 8.31 -15.54 3.74
N VAL A 197 7.73 -14.71 4.61
CA VAL A 197 6.39 -14.94 5.16
C VAL A 197 5.36 -15.03 4.02
N GLN A 198 5.33 -14.04 3.14
CA GLN A 198 4.42 -14.01 1.98
C GLN A 198 4.63 -15.18 1.00
N SER A 199 5.85 -15.73 0.90
CA SER A 199 6.10 -16.89 0.04
C SER A 199 5.63 -18.21 0.63
N GLN A 200 5.32 -18.28 1.94
CA GLN A 200 4.89 -19.51 2.61
C GLN A 200 3.38 -19.58 2.85
N ILE A 201 2.66 -18.45 2.84
CA ILE A 201 1.22 -18.43 3.22
C ILE A 201 0.32 -19.29 2.31
N PHE A 202 0.71 -19.60 1.06
CA PHE A 202 -0.07 -20.47 0.18
C PHE A 202 -0.27 -21.89 0.73
N LYS A 203 0.56 -22.30 1.71
CA LYS A 203 0.51 -23.63 2.34
C LYS A 203 -0.54 -23.71 3.45
N LEU A 204 -1.08 -22.57 3.89
CA LEU A 204 -2.02 -22.51 5.00
C LEU A 204 -3.42 -22.93 4.56
N SER A 205 -4.14 -23.60 5.45
CA SER A 205 -5.56 -23.90 5.25
C SER A 205 -6.40 -22.62 5.30
N PRO A 206 -7.65 -22.61 4.81
CA PRO A 206 -8.54 -21.46 4.95
C PRO A 206 -8.70 -20.97 6.40
N ASP A 207 -8.74 -21.89 7.36
CA ASP A 207 -8.88 -21.55 8.79
C ASP A 207 -7.59 -20.92 9.34
N ASP A 208 -6.42 -21.44 8.95
CA ASP A 208 -5.12 -20.87 9.33
C ASP A 208 -4.90 -19.49 8.68
N LEU A 209 -5.33 -19.30 7.43
CA LEU A 209 -5.29 -18.00 6.75
C LEU A 209 -6.18 -16.98 7.47
N ALA A 210 -7.38 -17.39 7.88
CA ALA A 210 -8.28 -16.52 8.63
C ALA A 210 -7.71 -16.18 10.02
N MET A 211 -7.11 -17.15 10.71
CA MET A 211 -6.43 -16.93 11.98
C MET A 211 -5.24 -15.97 11.81
N LEU A 212 -4.41 -16.15 10.78
CA LEU A 212 -3.28 -15.27 10.48
C LEU A 212 -3.75 -13.85 10.17
N ALA A 213 -4.76 -13.69 9.31
CA ALA A 213 -5.33 -12.39 8.97
C ALA A 213 -5.81 -11.66 10.23
N ARG A 214 -6.49 -12.38 11.13
CA ARG A 214 -6.92 -11.83 12.42
C ARG A 214 -5.73 -11.38 13.27
N GLN A 215 -4.72 -12.23 13.44
CA GLN A 215 -3.55 -11.90 14.26
C GLN A 215 -2.82 -10.66 13.74
N LEU A 216 -2.70 -10.51 12.42
CA LEU A 216 -2.10 -9.32 11.81
C LEU A 216 -2.87 -8.04 12.17
N ILE A 217 -4.20 -8.08 12.12
CA ILE A 217 -5.03 -6.95 12.55
C ILE A 217 -4.90 -6.71 14.05
N ASP A 218 -4.95 -7.76 14.88
CA ASP A 218 -4.83 -7.63 16.33
C ASP A 218 -3.47 -7.00 16.71
N VAL A 219 -2.37 -7.36 16.02
CA VAL A 219 -1.06 -6.72 16.19
C VAL A 219 -1.08 -5.24 15.79
N GLU A 220 -1.64 -4.91 14.62
CA GLU A 220 -1.76 -3.50 14.18
C GLU A 220 -2.50 -2.66 15.23
N VAL A 221 -3.64 -3.16 15.72
CA VAL A 221 -4.44 -2.49 16.77
C VAL A 221 -3.61 -2.26 18.04
N VAL A 222 -2.89 -3.26 18.54
CA VAL A 222 -2.07 -3.14 19.76
C VAL A 222 -0.98 -2.07 19.61
N PHE A 223 -0.31 -2.02 18.46
CA PHE A 223 0.75 -1.05 18.22
C PHE A 223 0.23 0.37 18.02
N GLN A 224 -0.95 0.55 17.42
CA GLN A 224 -1.60 1.87 17.35
C GLN A 224 -1.87 2.46 18.74
N TYR A 225 -2.16 1.63 19.75
CA TYR A 225 -2.28 2.08 21.14
C TYR A 225 -0.93 2.40 21.78
N SER A 226 0.13 1.68 21.42
CA SER A 226 1.43 1.76 22.09
C SER A 226 2.33 2.89 21.55
N ILE A 227 2.24 3.27 20.28
CA ILE A 227 3.18 4.19 19.61
C ILE A 227 2.74 5.67 19.68
N GLY A 228 1.89 6.04 20.65
CA GLY A 228 1.62 7.47 20.92
C GLY A 228 0.52 8.12 20.08
N GLY A 229 -0.45 7.36 19.59
CA GLY A 229 -1.78 7.88 19.23
C GLY A 229 -1.88 8.74 17.95
N GLU A 230 -0.80 8.98 17.23
CA GLU A 230 -0.86 9.61 15.90
C GLU A 230 -1.42 8.60 14.89
N GLY A 231 -2.72 8.68 14.64
CA GLY A 231 -3.40 7.92 13.59
C GLY A 231 -4.13 6.67 14.09
N ARG A 232 -5.20 6.85 14.86
CA ARG A 232 -6.15 5.79 15.23
C ARG A 232 -7.03 5.41 14.02
N GLY A 233 -6.46 4.74 13.02
CA GLY A 233 -7.18 4.32 11.82
C GLY A 233 -7.75 2.90 11.88
N VAL A 234 -7.26 2.06 12.80
CA VAL A 234 -7.70 0.66 12.95
C VAL A 234 -7.86 0.33 14.44
N GLY A 235 -9.01 -0.23 14.83
CA GLY A 235 -9.29 -0.52 16.23
C GLY A 235 -10.57 -1.28 16.47
N GLY A 236 -10.76 -1.68 17.73
CA GLY A 236 -11.94 -2.40 18.19
C GLY A 236 -11.88 -3.90 17.89
N ALA A 237 -12.99 -4.58 18.10
CA ALA A 237 -13.09 -6.00 17.82
C ALA A 237 -13.01 -6.27 16.30
N THR A 238 -12.35 -7.37 15.93
CA THR A 238 -12.21 -7.82 14.53
C THR A 238 -13.22 -8.91 14.21
N ASP A 239 -13.96 -8.75 13.11
CA ASP A 239 -14.76 -9.80 12.46
C ASP A 239 -13.93 -10.46 11.35
N VAL A 240 -14.11 -11.76 11.14
CA VAL A 240 -13.32 -12.55 10.21
C VAL A 240 -14.23 -13.48 9.42
N VAL A 241 -14.12 -13.42 8.10
CA VAL A 241 -14.82 -14.31 7.17
C VAL A 241 -13.81 -15.01 6.27
N SER A 242 -14.19 -16.20 5.83
CA SER A 242 -13.53 -16.94 4.75
C SER A 242 -14.50 -17.07 3.59
N ILE A 243 -14.01 -16.99 2.36
CA ILE A 243 -14.80 -17.18 1.14
C ILE A 243 -14.10 -18.21 0.25
N THR A 244 -14.77 -19.32 -0.03
CA THR A 244 -14.32 -20.36 -0.96
C THR A 244 -15.39 -20.58 -2.03
N LYS A 245 -15.05 -21.23 -3.16
CA LYS A 245 -16.06 -21.63 -4.15
C LYS A 245 -17.05 -22.66 -3.60
N GLU A 246 -16.55 -23.55 -2.74
CA GLU A 246 -17.33 -24.67 -2.21
C GLU A 246 -18.36 -24.21 -1.18
N ASP A 247 -17.98 -23.32 -0.26
CA ASP A 247 -18.81 -22.97 0.91
C ASP A 247 -19.44 -21.58 0.78
N GLY A 248 -18.99 -20.77 -0.19
CA GLY A 248 -19.33 -19.36 -0.25
C GLY A 248 -18.77 -18.61 0.97
N LEU A 249 -19.50 -17.61 1.45
CA LEU A 249 -19.10 -16.81 2.61
C LEU A 249 -19.39 -17.56 3.92
N MET A 250 -18.34 -17.75 4.72
CA MET A 250 -18.39 -18.38 6.04
C MET A 250 -17.81 -17.44 7.10
N TRP A 251 -18.49 -17.31 8.24
CA TRP A 251 -17.97 -16.55 9.38
C TRP A 251 -17.01 -17.42 10.20
N ILE A 252 -15.77 -16.97 10.33
CA ILE A 252 -14.75 -17.60 11.20
C ILE A 252 -14.82 -17.01 12.60
N LYS A 253 -15.03 -15.69 12.66
CA LYS A 253 -15.26 -14.95 13.90
C LYS A 253 -16.23 -13.83 13.61
N ARG A 254 -17.22 -13.66 14.48
CA ARG A 254 -18.18 -12.57 14.38
C ARG A 254 -18.42 -12.00 15.76
N LYS A 255 -18.62 -10.69 15.85
CA LYS A 255 -19.21 -10.04 17.02
C LYS A 255 -20.68 -10.42 17.06
N ASP A 256 -21.14 -10.96 18.19
CA ASP A 256 -22.54 -11.33 18.40
C ASP A 256 -23.43 -10.09 18.62
N THR A 257 -23.63 -9.30 17.55
CA THR A 257 -24.38 -8.04 17.58
C THR A 257 -25.56 -8.03 16.61
N PHE A 258 -26.04 -9.20 16.17
CA PHE A 258 -27.04 -9.28 15.12
C PHE A 258 -28.12 -10.33 15.37
N ASP A 259 -29.32 -10.03 14.87
CA ASP A 259 -30.48 -10.90 14.87
C ASP A 259 -30.23 -12.17 14.02
N PRO A 260 -30.23 -13.38 14.62
CA PRO A 260 -30.06 -14.64 13.91
C PRO A 260 -31.06 -14.85 12.75
N GLY A 261 -32.25 -14.25 12.81
CA GLY A 261 -33.27 -14.36 11.76
C GLY A 261 -32.87 -13.76 10.41
N LEU A 262 -31.89 -12.87 10.39
CA LEU A 262 -31.44 -12.18 9.17
C LEU A 262 -30.22 -12.86 8.51
N ASN A 263 -29.62 -13.92 9.11
CA ASN A 263 -28.61 -14.75 8.46
C ASN A 263 -28.59 -16.20 9.01
N PRO A 264 -29.47 -17.09 8.51
CA PRO A 264 -29.67 -18.43 9.07
C PRO A 264 -28.48 -19.39 8.97
N ARG A 265 -27.48 -19.09 8.13
CA ARG A 265 -26.32 -19.99 7.88
C ARG A 265 -25.26 -19.94 8.99
N THR A 266 -25.43 -19.11 10.01
CA THR A 266 -24.46 -18.91 11.09
C THR A 266 -24.31 -20.10 12.05
N HIS A 267 -25.20 -21.09 12.02
CA HIS A 267 -25.27 -22.17 13.01
C HIS A 267 -24.59 -23.49 12.58
N HIS A 268 -23.90 -23.54 11.43
CA HIS A 268 -23.26 -24.77 10.95
C HIS A 268 -21.73 -24.72 11.03
N GLY A 269 -21.20 -25.15 12.18
CA GLY A 269 -19.93 -25.89 12.37
C GLY A 269 -18.60 -25.17 12.11
N GLN A 270 -17.65 -25.31 13.06
CA GLN A 270 -16.23 -25.09 12.79
C GLN A 270 -15.76 -26.06 11.69
N ARG A 271 -15.04 -25.53 10.70
CA ARG A 271 -14.41 -26.33 9.65
C ARG A 271 -13.12 -26.91 10.24
N HIS A 272 -12.93 -28.22 10.12
CA HIS A 272 -11.66 -28.87 10.47
C HIS A 272 -10.80 -29.15 9.25
N ARG A 273 -11.41 -29.25 8.04
CA ARG A 273 -10.77 -29.64 6.76
C ARG A 273 -11.64 -29.21 5.57
N ALA A 274 -11.03 -28.95 4.42
CA ALA A 274 -11.74 -28.98 3.14
C ALA A 274 -12.12 -30.44 2.84
N ARG A 275 -13.41 -30.71 2.56
CA ARG A 275 -13.86 -32.04 2.14
C ARG A 275 -13.94 -32.04 0.63
N HIS A 276 -13.17 -32.94 0.01
CA HIS A 276 -13.11 -33.13 -1.43
C HIS A 276 -14.50 -33.40 -2.02
N ILE A 277 -14.73 -32.85 -3.22
CA ILE A 277 -15.76 -33.27 -4.17
C ILE A 277 -15.43 -34.68 -4.67
#